data_AF-A0A5C0DZL0-F1
#
_entry.id   AF-A0A5C0DZL0-F1
#
_cell.length_a   1.000
_cell.length_b   1.000
_cell.length_c   1.000
_cell.angle_alpha   90.00
_cell.angle_beta   90.00
_cell.angle_gamma   90.00
#
_symmetry.space_group_name_H-M   'P 1'
#
loop_
_entity.id
_entity.type
_entity.pdbx_description
1 polymer ?
#
loop_
_entity_poly.entity_id
_entity_poly.type
_entity_poly.pdbx_seq_one_letter_code
_entity_poly.pdbx_strand_id
1 'polypeptide(L)'
;MNFNQQRRTVLQKFIQYSALALVFLSVPIASNIVEAQNTTNKAGIKTKVVHSDLLSELSDFLYPRSPYYGDLNSERLEFNTQLQDFSQRVNYISGLQTGGKLSSEEAYKQIHILWKQLKMSKKKILSC
;
A
#
# COMPACT_ATOMS: atom_id res chain seq x y z
N MET A 1 -41.39 3.58 -15.69
CA MET A 1 -40.38 2.89 -14.85
C MET A 1 -40.06 3.78 -13.64
N ASN A 2 -40.18 3.21 -12.44
CA ASN A 2 -40.27 3.94 -11.18
C ASN A 2 -38.86 4.14 -10.55
N PHE A 3 -38.29 5.33 -10.71
CA PHE A 3 -36.96 5.70 -10.19
C PHE A 3 -36.88 5.83 -8.66
N ASN A 4 -38.01 5.80 -7.94
CA ASN A 4 -38.06 5.92 -6.47
C ASN A 4 -37.85 4.58 -5.74
N GLN A 5 -37.94 3.44 -6.44
CA GLN A 5 -37.76 2.11 -5.83
C GLN A 5 -36.28 1.79 -5.59
N GLN A 6 -35.38 2.18 -6.51
CA GLN A 6 -33.96 1.85 -6.46
C GLN A 6 -33.20 2.59 -5.35
N ARG A 7 -33.60 3.81 -4.96
CA ARG A 7 -32.91 4.56 -3.89
C ARG A 7 -33.19 4.00 -2.49
N ARG A 8 -34.37 3.40 -2.28
CA ARG A 8 -34.77 2.81 -0.99
C ARG A 8 -33.97 1.55 -0.66
N THR A 9 -33.64 0.74 -1.67
CA THR A 9 -32.87 -0.50 -1.48
C THR A 9 -31.39 -0.25 -1.20
N VAL A 10 -30.82 0.83 -1.75
CA VAL A 10 -29.42 1.20 -1.51
C VAL A 10 -29.24 1.73 -0.09
N LEU A 11 -30.11 2.64 0.38
CA LEU A 11 -30.06 3.11 1.77
C LEU A 11 -30.29 1.97 2.78
N GLN A 12 -31.20 1.04 2.49
CA GLN A 12 -31.41 -0.14 3.35
C GLN A 12 -30.16 -1.02 3.45
N LYS A 13 -29.44 -1.22 2.35
CA LYS A 13 -28.16 -1.95 2.37
C LYS A 13 -27.11 -1.20 3.19
N PHE A 14 -27.00 0.12 3.06
CA PHE A 14 -26.08 0.93 3.87
C PHE A 14 -26.37 0.85 5.37
N ILE A 15 -27.64 0.90 5.77
CA ILE A 15 -28.06 0.75 7.16
C ILE A 15 -27.73 -0.66 7.68
N GLN A 16 -27.94 -1.70 6.88
CA GLN A 16 -27.64 -3.09 7.27
C GLN A 16 -26.14 -3.34 7.49
N TYR A 17 -25.25 -2.77 6.67
CA TYR A 17 -23.80 -2.90 6.87
C TYR A 17 -23.29 -2.14 8.11
N SER A 18 -23.91 -1.01 8.48
CA SER A 18 -23.54 -0.29 9.71
C SER A 18 -23.88 -1.05 10.99
N ALA A 19 -24.99 -1.80 11.01
CA ALA A 19 -25.40 -2.59 12.17
C ALA A 19 -24.47 -3.80 12.42
N LEU A 20 -23.94 -4.41 11.35
CA LEU A 20 -22.97 -5.51 11.44
C LEU A 20 -21.57 -5.05 11.88
N ALA A 21 -21.18 -3.81 11.58
CA ALA A 21 -19.88 -3.26 11.99
C ALA A 21 -19.75 -3.08 13.51
N LEU A 22 -20.86 -2.82 14.21
CA LEU A 22 -20.87 -2.65 15.66
C LEU A 22 -20.63 -3.96 16.44
N VAL A 23 -20.84 -5.12 15.81
CA VAL A 23 -20.65 -6.44 16.45
C VAL A 23 -19.16 -6.85 16.52
N PHE A 24 -18.29 -6.24 15.71
CA PHE A 24 -16.86 -6.59 15.67
C PHE A 24 -15.97 -5.84 16.67
N LEU A 25 -16.51 -4.88 17.42
CA LEU A 25 -15.72 -4.07 18.38
C LEU A 25 -15.73 -4.61 19.82
N SER A 26 -16.42 -5.73 20.09
CA SER A 26 -16.56 -6.26 21.45
C SER A 26 -15.83 -7.59 21.73
N VAL A 27 -14.93 -8.04 20.84
CA VAL A 27 -14.13 -9.26 21.10
C VAL A 27 -12.75 -8.84 21.63
N PRO A 28 -12.40 -9.13 22.89
CA PRO A 28 -11.10 -8.78 23.45
C PRO A 28 -9.98 -9.58 22.77
N ILE A 29 -8.96 -8.86 22.29
CA ILE A 29 -7.73 -9.45 21.75
C ILE A 29 -6.84 -9.85 22.92
N ALA A 30 -6.54 -11.15 22.97
CA ALA A 30 -5.48 -11.81 23.74
C ALA A 30 -5.69 -12.01 25.25
N SER A 31 -6.14 -13.21 25.60
CA SER A 31 -5.51 -13.98 26.67
C SER A 31 -5.04 -15.32 26.10
N ASN A 32 -3.99 -15.90 26.69
CA ASN A 32 -3.34 -17.20 26.42
C ASN A 32 -2.04 -17.02 25.58
N ILE A 33 -0.89 -16.74 26.21
CA ILE A 33 -0.02 -17.69 26.95
C ILE A 33 0.41 -18.85 26.05
N VAL A 34 1.67 -18.76 25.61
CA VAL A 34 2.66 -19.84 25.48
C VAL A 34 2.09 -21.25 25.67
N GLU A 35 2.11 -22.08 24.62
CA GLU A 35 2.83 -23.38 24.59
C GLU A 35 2.53 -24.14 23.27
N ALA A 36 3.51 -24.96 22.89
CA ALA A 36 3.51 -26.04 21.90
C ALA A 36 3.73 -25.69 20.41
N GLN A 37 4.98 -25.82 19.98
CA GLN A 37 5.27 -26.41 18.67
C GLN A 37 4.79 -27.88 18.69
N ASN A 38 3.94 -28.30 17.73
CA ASN A 38 3.93 -29.70 17.29
C ASN A 38 3.60 -29.81 15.79
N THR A 39 4.45 -30.61 15.16
CA THR A 39 4.54 -31.08 13.79
C THR A 39 3.29 -31.82 13.27
N THR A 40 2.95 -31.61 11.99
CA THR A 40 2.77 -32.64 10.93
C THR A 40 1.95 -32.13 9.75
N ASN A 41 2.62 -31.69 8.69
CA ASN A 41 2.15 -31.94 7.33
C ASN A 41 3.35 -32.17 6.41
N LYS A 42 3.65 -33.47 6.23
CA LYS A 42 4.61 -34.05 5.30
C LYS A 42 4.11 -33.90 3.87
N ALA A 43 4.02 -32.66 3.38
CA ALA A 43 3.88 -32.33 1.97
C ALA A 43 4.59 -30.98 1.77
N GLY A 44 5.77 -31.02 1.15
CA GLY A 44 6.56 -29.85 0.80
C GLY A 44 5.90 -29.03 -0.30
N ILE A 45 4.73 -28.43 -0.02
CA ILE A 45 4.17 -27.37 -0.84
C ILE A 45 4.73 -26.05 -0.32
N LYS A 46 5.54 -25.46 -1.19
CA LYS A 46 6.29 -24.21 -1.16
C LYS A 46 5.46 -22.98 -0.69
N THR A 47 5.07 -22.89 0.58
CA THR A 47 4.43 -21.69 1.14
C THR A 47 5.38 -20.50 1.30
N LYS A 48 6.69 -20.68 1.12
CA LYS A 48 7.68 -19.60 1.16
C LYS A 48 7.76 -18.72 -0.10
N VAL A 49 7.18 -19.11 -1.24
CA VAL A 49 7.35 -18.36 -2.51
C VAL A 49 6.15 -17.49 -2.88
N VAL A 50 4.93 -17.87 -2.48
CA VAL A 50 3.71 -17.15 -2.87
C VAL A 50 3.58 -15.74 -2.28
N HIS A 51 4.08 -15.50 -1.05
CA HIS A 51 3.98 -14.18 -0.42
C HIS A 51 4.93 -13.14 -1.06
N SER A 52 6.07 -13.57 -1.60
CA SER A 52 7.02 -12.67 -2.27
C SER A 52 6.47 -12.17 -3.60
N ASP A 53 5.89 -13.09 -4.38
CA ASP A 53 5.37 -12.79 -5.71
C ASP A 53 4.19 -11.81 -5.62
N LEU A 54 3.26 -12.05 -4.68
CA LEU A 54 2.09 -11.18 -4.47
C LEU A 54 2.47 -9.76 -4.02
N LEU A 55 3.51 -9.60 -3.21
CA LEU A 55 4.00 -8.28 -2.81
C LEU A 55 4.59 -7.51 -3.99
N SER A 56 5.29 -8.21 -4.90
CA SER A 56 5.84 -7.59 -6.11
C SER A 56 4.73 -7.15 -7.07
N GLU A 57 3.72 -8.01 -7.28
CA GLU A 57 2.57 -7.69 -8.12
C GLU A 57 1.77 -6.50 -7.58
N LEU A 58 1.55 -6.47 -6.26
CA LEU A 58 0.86 -5.35 -5.62
C LEU A 58 1.67 -4.05 -5.76
N SER A 59 3.00 -4.12 -5.62
CA SER A 59 3.86 -2.96 -5.83
C SER A 59 3.80 -2.46 -7.26
N ASP A 60 3.85 -3.34 -8.25
CA ASP A 60 3.76 -2.94 -9.66
C ASP A 60 2.37 -2.39 -10.02
N PHE A 61 1.31 -2.92 -9.40
CA PHE A 61 -0.06 -2.41 -9.55
C PHE A 61 -0.23 -1.02 -8.92
N LEU A 62 0.26 -0.84 -7.69
CA LEU A 62 0.15 0.44 -6.98
C LEU A 62 1.12 1.47 -7.55
N TYR A 63 2.30 1.10 -8.02
CA TYR A 63 3.32 2.05 -8.48
C TYR A 63 3.67 1.80 -9.95
N PRO A 64 2.75 2.10 -10.88
CA PRO A 64 3.01 1.89 -12.30
C PRO A 64 4.20 2.75 -12.75
N ARG A 65 5.17 2.11 -13.39
CA ARG A 65 6.36 2.75 -13.95
C ARG A 65 6.13 3.12 -15.41
N SER A 66 6.46 4.36 -15.76
CA SER A 66 6.42 4.81 -17.15
C SER A 66 7.71 4.41 -17.86
N PRO A 67 7.64 4.00 -19.14
CA PRO A 67 8.82 3.74 -19.93
C PRO A 67 9.75 4.95 -19.93
N TYR A 68 11.06 4.69 -19.82
CA TYR A 68 12.07 5.73 -19.87
C TYR A 68 12.50 5.98 -21.31
N TYR A 69 12.36 7.23 -21.77
CA TYR A 69 12.74 7.66 -23.13
C TYR A 69 14.00 8.52 -23.17
N GLY A 70 14.74 8.58 -22.06
CA GLY A 70 15.99 9.34 -21.99
C GLY A 70 17.20 8.51 -22.42
N ASP A 71 18.37 9.07 -22.15
CA ASP A 71 19.65 8.46 -22.50
C ASP A 71 19.91 7.15 -21.74
N LEU A 72 20.41 6.12 -22.43
CA LEU A 72 20.57 4.76 -21.92
C LEU A 72 21.72 4.60 -20.91
N ASN A 73 22.34 5.69 -20.47
CA ASN A 73 23.29 5.68 -19.36
C ASN A 73 22.64 5.06 -18.12
N SER A 74 23.31 4.05 -17.55
CA SER A 74 22.83 3.29 -16.39
C SER A 74 22.47 4.18 -15.20
N GLU A 75 23.29 5.20 -14.93
CA GLU A 75 23.07 6.20 -13.88
C GLU A 75 21.78 6.99 -14.06
N ARG A 76 21.49 7.41 -15.31
CA ARG A 76 20.28 8.19 -15.62
C ARG A 76 19.04 7.33 -15.55
N LEU A 77 19.13 6.07 -15.99
CA LEU A 77 18.06 5.09 -15.88
C LEU A 77 17.75 4.74 -14.42
N GLU A 78 18.78 4.51 -13.60
CA GLU A 78 18.64 4.23 -12.17
C GLU A 78 18.04 5.43 -11.43
N PHE A 79 18.55 6.63 -11.69
CA PHE A 79 18.01 7.85 -11.08
C PHE A 79 16.55 8.09 -11.51
N ASN A 80 16.21 7.88 -12.78
CA ASN A 80 14.83 7.97 -13.26
C ASN A 80 13.91 6.99 -12.51
N THR A 81 14.36 5.77 -12.28
CA THR A 81 13.58 4.78 -11.52
C THR A 81 13.26 5.27 -10.11
N GLN A 82 14.24 5.87 -9.44
CA GLN A 82 14.08 6.44 -8.09
C GLN A 82 13.18 7.68 -8.08
N LEU A 83 13.29 8.52 -9.12
CA LEU A 83 12.42 9.68 -9.29
C LEU A 83 10.97 9.26 -9.53
N GLN A 84 10.73 8.21 -10.32
CA GLN A 84 9.40 7.66 -10.53
C GLN A 84 8.81 7.11 -9.23
N ASP A 85 9.55 6.29 -8.46
CA ASP A 85 9.09 5.79 -7.16
C ASP A 85 8.74 6.94 -6.19
N PHE A 86 9.61 7.95 -6.10
CA PHE A 86 9.33 9.17 -5.33
C PHE A 86 8.01 9.82 -5.75
N SER A 87 7.83 10.08 -7.05
CA SER A 87 6.65 10.77 -7.57
C SER A 87 5.35 10.01 -7.27
N GLN A 88 5.36 8.68 -7.44
CA GLN A 88 4.18 7.86 -7.20
C GLN A 88 3.82 7.84 -5.72
N ARG A 89 4.80 7.62 -4.83
CA ARG A 89 4.56 7.62 -3.38
C ARG A 89 4.03 8.96 -2.89
N VAL A 90 4.56 10.08 -3.38
CA VAL A 90 4.04 11.42 -3.06
C VAL A 90 2.58 11.56 -3.49
N ASN A 91 2.22 11.12 -4.70
CA ASN A 91 0.84 11.14 -5.16
C ASN A 91 -0.09 10.33 -4.25
N TYR A 92 0.32 9.13 -3.82
CA TYR A 92 -0.47 8.33 -2.89
C TYR A 92 -0.63 9.00 -1.53
N ILE A 93 0.45 9.56 -0.97
CA ILE A 93 0.39 10.25 0.32
C ILE A 93 -0.56 11.46 0.24
N SER A 94 -0.44 12.27 -0.81
CA SER A 94 -1.32 13.42 -1.06
C SER A 94 -2.77 12.99 -1.26
N GLY A 95 -3.01 11.89 -1.97
CA GLY A 95 -4.34 11.30 -2.15
C GLY A 95 -4.95 10.80 -0.83
N LEU A 96 -4.17 10.12 0.00
CA LEU A 96 -4.60 9.66 1.33
C LEU A 96 -4.92 10.81 2.26
N GLN A 97 -4.12 11.88 2.23
CA GLN A 97 -4.36 13.08 3.01
C GLN A 97 -5.63 13.81 2.55
N THR A 98 -5.81 13.98 1.23
CA THR A 98 -7.03 14.58 0.66
C THR A 98 -8.27 13.74 0.98
N GLY A 99 -8.13 12.41 1.02
CA GLY A 99 -9.17 11.47 1.42
C GLY A 99 -9.41 11.38 2.94
N GLY A 100 -8.71 12.19 3.75
CA GLY A 100 -8.86 12.22 5.21
C GLY A 100 -8.36 10.97 5.93
N LYS A 101 -7.58 10.11 5.26
CA LYS A 101 -6.96 8.90 5.84
C LYS A 101 -5.64 9.17 6.52
N LEU A 102 -5.07 10.34 6.28
CA LEU A 102 -3.79 10.77 6.82
C LEU A 102 -3.88 12.24 7.21
N SER A 103 -3.29 12.64 8.33
CA SER A 103 -3.24 14.06 8.69
C SER A 103 -2.25 14.81 7.80
N SER A 104 -2.45 16.13 7.66
CA SER A 104 -1.53 16.98 6.90
C SER A 104 -0.10 16.96 7.47
N GLU A 105 0.05 16.83 8.78
CA GLU A 105 1.36 16.76 9.44
C GLU A 105 2.08 15.44 9.14
N GLU A 106 1.35 14.32 9.19
CA GLU A 106 1.90 13.01 8.83
C GLU A 106 2.28 12.95 7.35
N ALA A 107 1.46 13.55 6.46
CA ALA A 107 1.73 13.61 5.03
C ALA A 107 3.06 14.33 4.78
N TYR A 108 3.19 15.51 5.40
CA TYR A 108 4.40 16.32 5.29
C TYR A 108 5.64 15.57 5.79
N LYS A 109 5.56 14.91 6.96
CA LYS A 109 6.68 14.13 7.51
C LYS A 109 7.10 13.02 6.56
N GLN A 110 6.15 12.28 5.99
CA GLN A 110 6.46 11.18 5.06
C GLN A 110 7.08 11.70 3.75
N ILE A 111 6.51 12.75 3.15
CA ILE A 111 7.06 13.36 1.93
C ILE A 111 8.48 13.89 2.18
N HIS A 112 8.74 14.47 3.34
CA HIS A 112 10.07 14.95 3.71
C HIS A 112 11.11 13.82 3.81
N ILE A 113 10.72 12.66 4.34
CA ILE A 113 11.58 11.47 4.38
C ILE A 113 11.88 10.99 2.96
N LEU A 114 10.87 10.88 2.10
CA LEU A 114 11.04 10.50 0.69
C LEU A 114 11.97 11.46 -0.04
N TRP A 115 11.83 12.77 0.20
CA TRP A 115 12.72 13.78 -0.37
C TRP A 115 14.18 13.60 0.07
N LYS A 116 14.41 13.30 1.36
CA LYS A 116 15.76 13.00 1.85
C LYS A 116 16.35 11.77 1.16
N GLN A 117 15.56 10.71 0.97
CA GLN A 117 16.00 9.50 0.28
C GLN A 117 16.38 9.80 -1.17
N LEU A 118 15.54 10.52 -1.92
CA LEU A 118 15.83 10.91 -3.29
C LEU A 118 17.13 11.73 -3.40
N LYS A 119 17.34 12.69 -2.49
CA LYS A 119 18.58 13.49 -2.44
C LYS A 119 19.81 12.63 -2.19
N MET A 120 19.73 11.67 -1.27
CA MET A 120 20.84 10.76 -0.98
C MET A 120 21.17 9.90 -2.19
N SER A 121 20.14 9.44 -2.90
CA SER A 121 20.31 8.63 -4.09
C SER A 121 20.98 9.39 -5.24
N LYS A 122 20.54 10.62 -5.48
CA LYS A 122 21.20 11.53 -6.44
C LYS A 122 22.68 11.71 -6.12
N LYS A 123 23.03 11.89 -4.84
CA LYS A 123 24.43 12.03 -4.41
C LYS A 123 25.23 10.77 -4.69
N LYS A 124 24.67 9.59 -4.39
CA LYS A 124 25.34 8.30 -4.64
C LYS A 124 25.70 8.14 -6.12
N ILE A 125 24.76 8.45 -7.00
CA ILE A 125 24.94 8.34 -8.45
C ILE A 125 25.99 9.34 -8.97
N LEU A 126 26.00 10.57 -8.44
CA LEU A 126 26.98 11.60 -8.81
C LEU A 126 28.37 11.45 -8.16
N SER A 127 28.50 10.55 -7.18
CA SER A 127 29.77 10.31 -6.46
C SER A 127 30.56 9.11 -6.98
N CYS A 128 30.02 8.40 -7.97
CA CYS A 128 30.71 7.37 -8.74
C CYS A 128 31.31 7.98 -10.01
#